data_AF-A0A7W7RPC9-F1
#
_entry.id   AF-A0A7W7RPC9-F1
#
_cell.length_a   1.000
_cell.length_b   1.000
_cell.length_c   1.000
_cell.angle_alpha   90.00
_cell.angle_beta   90.00
_cell.angle_gamma   90.00
#
_symmetry.space_group_name_H-M   'P 1'
#
loop_
_entity.id
_entity.type
_entity.pdbx_description
1 polymer ?
#
loop_
_entity_poly.entity_id
_entity_poly.type
_entity_poly.pdbx_seq_one_letter_code
_entity_poly.pdbx_strand_id
1 'polypeptide(L)'
;MRRSQELLSPLWDLPLLWFGYAPLTALACGGVLLSVRAGRPRLGRVLARSAATVVIVRHLPSQLLLMLDLSAGPGCAESWGPPEILGQSVMMDLYHLVPALLVLLAVRGRKAVQEDVDAPDGAVQLLIMVFPGEERRPVIYRDHPSGKSRGTGP
;
A
#
# COMPACT_ATOMS: atom_id res chain seq x y z
N MET A 1 4.13 5.91 28.64
CA MET A 1 4.32 4.82 27.65
C MET A 1 4.10 3.40 28.18
N ARG A 2 4.34 3.06 29.46
CA ARG A 2 4.18 1.66 29.98
C ARG A 2 2.77 1.07 29.87
N ARG A 3 1.71 1.80 30.26
CA ARG A 3 0.32 1.28 30.24
C ARG A 3 -0.19 0.88 28.85
N SER A 4 0.21 1.62 27.81
CA SER A 4 -0.14 1.27 26.43
C SER A 4 0.58 0.02 25.93
N GLN A 5 1.79 -0.28 26.43
CA GLN A 5 2.48 -1.52 26.10
C GLN A 5 1.81 -2.75 26.72
N GLU A 6 1.31 -2.66 27.96
CA GLU A 6 0.67 -3.80 28.62
C GLU A 6 -0.63 -4.21 27.94
N LEU A 7 -1.45 -3.25 27.49
CA LEU A 7 -2.68 -3.53 26.75
C LEU A 7 -2.42 -4.11 25.35
N LEU A 8 -1.29 -3.77 24.73
CA LEU A 8 -0.92 -4.29 23.43
C LEU A 8 -0.19 -5.63 23.53
N SER A 9 0.33 -6.03 24.70
CA SER A 9 1.13 -7.25 24.91
C SER A 9 0.55 -8.53 24.28
N PRO A 10 -0.74 -8.90 24.42
CA PRO A 10 -1.26 -10.12 23.80
C PRO A 10 -1.36 -10.03 22.27
N LEU A 11 -1.37 -8.82 21.70
CA LEU A 11 -1.30 -8.65 20.25
C LEU A 11 0.12 -8.94 19.73
N TRP A 12 1.17 -8.83 20.54
CA TRP A 12 2.56 -9.12 20.12
C TRP A 12 2.82 -10.61 19.89
N ASP A 13 2.05 -11.48 20.52
CA ASP A 13 2.15 -12.93 20.37
C ASP A 13 1.45 -13.46 19.11
N LEU A 14 0.80 -12.58 18.34
CA LEU A 14 0.20 -12.99 17.08
C LEU A 14 1.32 -13.37 16.09
N PRO A 15 1.32 -14.60 15.54
CA PRO A 15 2.33 -15.06 14.60
C PRO A 15 2.38 -14.19 13.33
N LEU A 16 1.32 -13.44 13.06
CA LEU A 16 1.24 -12.45 11.98
C LEU A 16 2.27 -11.31 12.11
N LEU A 17 2.65 -10.96 13.33
CA LEU A 17 3.54 -9.85 13.65
C LEU A 17 4.98 -10.32 13.93
N TRP A 18 5.18 -11.65 14.00
CA TRP A 18 6.49 -12.26 14.12
C TRP A 18 7.33 -12.01 12.86
N PHE A 19 8.65 -11.86 13.01
CA PHE A 19 9.61 -11.66 11.92
C PHE A 19 9.37 -10.38 11.11
N GLY A 20 9.17 -9.26 11.82
CA GLY A 20 9.16 -7.96 11.16
C GLY A 20 8.01 -7.79 10.18
N TYR A 21 6.82 -8.31 10.52
CA TYR A 21 5.58 -8.17 9.72
C TYR A 21 5.62 -8.88 8.36
N ALA A 22 6.61 -9.74 8.12
CA ALA A 22 6.69 -10.56 6.90
C ALA A 22 5.41 -11.39 6.68
N PRO A 23 4.80 -12.06 7.69
CA PRO A 23 3.58 -12.82 7.50
C PRO A 23 2.38 -11.95 7.14
N LEU A 24 2.27 -10.78 7.77
CA LEU A 24 1.21 -9.80 7.48
C LEU A 24 1.33 -9.24 6.05
N THR A 25 2.56 -8.98 5.61
CA THR A 25 2.87 -8.54 4.24
C THR A 25 2.57 -9.65 3.23
N ALA A 26 2.96 -10.89 3.53
CA ALA A 26 2.66 -12.06 2.70
C ALA A 26 1.14 -12.28 2.57
N LEU A 27 0.37 -12.12 3.65
CA LEU A 27 -1.09 -12.21 3.63
C LEU A 27 -1.73 -11.07 2.84
N ALA A 28 -1.21 -9.85 2.94
CA ALA A 28 -1.66 -8.73 2.12
C ALA A 28 -1.44 -9.03 0.62
N CYS A 29 -0.24 -9.47 0.25
CA CYS A 29 0.08 -9.85 -1.14
C CYS A 29 -0.75 -11.05 -1.63
N GLY A 30 -0.83 -12.12 -0.84
CA GLY A 30 -1.61 -13.31 -1.14
C GLY A 30 -3.10 -13.00 -1.27
N GLY A 31 -3.63 -12.17 -0.37
CA GLY A 31 -5.01 -11.67 -0.43
C GLY A 31 -5.29 -10.87 -1.69
N VAL A 32 -4.36 -10.03 -2.13
CA VAL A 32 -4.45 -9.32 -3.42
C VAL A 32 -4.47 -10.31 -4.59
N LEU A 33 -3.51 -11.23 -4.67
CA LEU A 33 -3.41 -12.22 -5.76
C LEU A 33 -4.66 -13.11 -5.84
N LEU A 34 -5.11 -13.65 -4.72
CA LEU A 34 -6.32 -14.47 -4.63
C LEU A 34 -7.56 -13.67 -5.00
N SER A 35 -7.66 -12.41 -4.59
CA SER A 35 -8.80 -11.55 -4.94
C SER A 35 -8.89 -11.25 -6.43
N VAL A 36 -7.75 -11.12 -7.13
CA VAL A 36 -7.70 -10.92 -8.58
C VAL A 36 -8.15 -12.20 -9.29
N ARG A 37 -7.65 -13.36 -8.86
CA ARG A 37 -8.07 -14.67 -9.40
C ARG A 37 -9.55 -14.94 -9.18
N ALA A 38 -10.10 -14.53 -8.03
CA ALA A 38 -11.51 -14.68 -7.70
C ALA A 38 -12.43 -13.61 -8.35
N GLY A 39 -11.90 -12.70 -9.16
CA GLY A 39 -12.67 -11.62 -9.79
C GLY A 39 -13.19 -10.56 -8.81
N ARG A 40 -12.65 -10.49 -7.58
CA ARG A 40 -13.03 -9.56 -6.51
C ARG A 40 -11.88 -8.61 -6.14
N PRO A 41 -11.33 -7.81 -7.08
CA PRO A 41 -10.15 -6.98 -6.83
C PRO A 41 -10.37 -5.84 -5.81
N ARG A 42 -11.62 -5.53 -5.46
CA ARG A 42 -11.93 -4.57 -4.38
C ARG A 42 -11.52 -5.13 -3.02
N LEU A 43 -11.76 -6.42 -2.77
CA LEU A 43 -11.52 -7.04 -1.47
C LEU A 43 -10.03 -7.11 -1.16
N GLY A 44 -9.20 -7.54 -2.12
CA GLY A 44 -7.74 -7.56 -1.93
C GLY A 44 -7.15 -6.19 -1.68
N ARG A 45 -7.67 -5.14 -2.34
CA ARG A 45 -7.23 -3.76 -2.06
C ARG A 45 -7.58 -3.29 -0.66
N VAL A 46 -8.75 -3.66 -0.14
CA VAL A 46 -9.14 -3.33 1.24
C VAL A 46 -8.20 -4.03 2.21
N LEU A 47 -7.96 -5.33 2.03
CA LEU A 47 -7.04 -6.11 2.88
C LEU A 47 -5.61 -5.58 2.87
N ALA A 48 -5.08 -5.26 1.69
CA ALA A 48 -3.74 -4.69 1.56
C ALA A 48 -3.63 -3.32 2.25
N ARG A 49 -4.64 -2.46 2.11
CA ARG A 49 -4.69 -1.17 2.79
C ARG A 49 -4.77 -1.33 4.30
N SER A 50 -5.66 -2.20 4.80
CA SER A 50 -5.78 -2.42 6.24
C SER A 50 -4.48 -2.96 6.84
N ALA A 51 -3.83 -3.91 6.16
CA ALA A 51 -2.54 -4.45 6.60
C ALA A 51 -1.46 -3.37 6.66
N ALA A 52 -1.32 -2.57 5.60
CA ALA A 52 -0.37 -1.46 5.58
C ALA A 52 -0.67 -0.39 6.64
N THR A 53 -1.96 -0.07 6.88
CA THR A 53 -2.35 0.87 7.93
C THR A 53 -1.92 0.37 9.31
N VAL A 54 -2.07 -0.92 9.61
CA VAL A 54 -1.62 -1.48 10.89
C VAL A 54 -0.12 -1.31 11.08
N VAL A 55 0.69 -1.59 10.05
CA VAL A 55 2.15 -1.41 10.10
C VAL A 55 2.52 0.07 10.31
N ILE A 56 1.86 0.98 9.57
CA ILE A 56 2.11 2.42 9.69
C ILE A 56 1.74 2.92 11.10
N VAL A 57 0.54 2.64 11.57
CA VAL A 57 0.08 3.08 12.91
C VAL A 57 1.01 2.54 14.01
N ARG A 58 1.65 1.40 13.78
CA ARG A 58 2.57 0.81 14.75
C ARG A 58 3.94 1.50 14.79
N HIS A 59 4.52 1.85 13.65
CA HIS A 59 5.89 2.40 13.57
C HIS A 59 5.98 3.91 13.44
N LEU A 60 4.91 4.56 12.98
CA LEU A 60 4.90 6.02 12.82
C LEU A 60 5.00 6.79 14.16
N PRO A 61 4.37 6.37 15.28
CA PRO A 61 4.36 7.16 16.51
C PRO A 61 5.75 7.39 17.12
N SER A 62 6.63 6.38 17.12
CA SER A 62 8.01 6.54 17.63
C SER A 62 8.78 7.58 16.81
N GLN A 63 8.68 7.50 15.48
CA GLN A 63 9.33 8.42 14.56
C GLN A 63 8.80 9.84 14.68
N LEU A 64 7.48 10.01 14.83
CA LEU A 64 6.87 11.32 15.00
C LEU A 64 7.26 11.98 16.33
N LEU A 65 7.27 11.20 17.42
CA LEU A 65 7.70 11.71 18.72
C LEU A 65 9.18 12.09 18.69
N LEU A 66 10.02 11.28 18.06
CA LEU A 66 11.43 11.59 17.88
C LEU A 66 11.62 12.90 17.08
N MET A 67 10.92 13.05 15.94
CA MET A 67 11.01 14.27 15.14
C MET A 67 10.48 15.50 15.90
N LEU A 68 9.44 15.33 16.70
CA LEU A 68 8.90 16.39 17.55
C LEU A 68 9.94 16.83 18.59
N ASP A 69 10.58 15.88 19.27
CA ASP A 69 11.61 16.19 20.28
C ASP A 69 12.86 16.81 19.65
N LEU A 70 13.29 16.33 18.48
CA LEU A 70 14.39 16.96 17.72
C LEU A 70 14.06 18.39 17.29
N SER A 71 12.78 18.68 16.99
CA SER A 71 12.34 20.04 16.66
C SER A 71 12.32 20.99 17.85
N ALA A 72 12.17 20.46 19.07
CA ALA A 72 12.19 21.24 20.31
C ALA A 72 13.61 21.65 20.73
N GLY A 73 14.63 20.91 20.32
CA GLY A 73 16.04 21.28 20.46
C GLY A 73 16.98 20.08 20.62
N PRO A 74 18.29 20.28 20.44
CA PRO A 74 19.27 19.18 20.48
C PRO A 74 19.37 18.50 21.85
N GLY A 75 19.10 19.20 22.96
CA GLY A 75 19.12 18.61 24.30
C GLY A 75 18.01 17.59 24.56
N CYS A 76 16.89 17.64 23.81
CA CYS A 76 15.83 16.65 23.94
C CYS A 76 16.22 15.28 23.34
N ALA A 77 17.13 15.28 22.36
CA ALA A 77 17.64 14.06 21.72
C ALA A 77 18.38 13.14 22.73
N GLU A 78 19.04 13.72 23.73
CA GLU A 78 19.82 12.97 24.72
C GLU A 78 18.96 12.02 25.56
N SER A 79 17.68 12.33 25.75
CA SER A 79 16.74 11.46 26.48
C SER A 79 16.36 10.17 25.75
N TRP A 80 16.60 10.11 24.42
CA TRP A 80 16.35 8.93 23.61
C TRP A 80 17.53 7.94 23.61
N GLY A 81 18.64 8.31 24.26
CA GLY A 81 19.83 7.49 24.41
C GLY A 81 20.95 7.83 23.41
N PRO A 82 22.02 7.01 23.39
CA PRO A 82 23.14 7.20 22.49
C PRO A 82 22.71 7.24 21.02
N PRO A 83 23.37 8.07 20.18
CA PRO A 83 22.99 8.24 18.78
C PRO A 83 23.08 6.94 17.96
N GLU A 84 23.94 5.99 18.36
CA GLU A 84 24.06 4.69 17.72
C GLU A 84 22.76 3.86 17.87
N ILE A 85 22.19 3.86 19.09
CA ILE A 85 20.95 3.14 19.39
C ILE A 85 19.78 3.82 18.69
N LEU A 86 19.76 5.16 18.70
CA LEU A 86 18.73 5.95 18.03
C LEU A 86 18.74 5.68 16.52
N GLY A 87 19.91 5.75 15.89
CA GLY A 87 20.07 5.48 14.46
C GLY A 87 19.62 4.07 14.09
N GLN A 88 19.96 3.07 14.91
CA GLN A 88 19.50 1.70 14.70
C GLN A 88 17.98 1.56 14.83
N SER A 89 17.35 2.21 15.82
CA SER A 89 15.89 2.19 15.99
C SER A 89 15.18 2.84 14.80
N VAL A 90 15.68 3.99 14.34
CA VAL A 90 15.14 4.69 13.16
C VAL A 90 15.28 3.83 11.91
N MET A 91 16.45 3.23 11.69
CA MET A 91 16.70 2.36 10.56
C MET A 91 15.73 1.16 10.56
N MET A 92 15.53 0.50 11.70
CA MET A 92 14.63 -0.64 11.82
C MET A 92 13.16 -0.25 11.60
N ASP A 93 12.71 0.88 12.16
CA ASP A 93 11.36 1.38 11.92
C ASP A 93 11.14 1.71 10.44
N LEU A 94 12.10 2.37 9.81
CA LEU A 94 12.04 2.70 8.38
C LEU A 94 12.01 1.44 7.51
N TYR A 95 12.82 0.44 7.87
CA TYR A 95 12.84 -0.87 7.20
C TYR A 95 11.46 -1.53 7.21
N HIS A 96 10.69 -1.44 8.31
CA HIS A 96 9.33 -1.98 8.38
C HIS A 96 8.28 -1.15 7.64
N LEU A 97 8.49 0.16 7.51
CA LEU A 97 7.57 1.04 6.78
C LEU A 97 7.68 0.89 5.25
N VAL A 98 8.86 0.56 4.72
CA VAL A 98 9.08 0.42 3.27
C VAL A 98 8.12 -0.60 2.62
N PRO A 99 7.98 -1.84 3.11
CA PRO A 99 7.01 -2.79 2.56
C PRO A 99 5.56 -2.29 2.60
N ALA A 100 5.15 -1.66 3.69
CA ALA A 100 3.79 -1.13 3.83
C ALA A 100 3.50 -0.02 2.79
N LEU A 101 4.47 0.87 2.55
CA LEU A 101 4.37 1.90 1.54
C LEU A 101 4.35 1.31 0.12
N LEU A 102 5.19 0.31 -0.16
CA LEU A 102 5.18 -0.40 -1.45
C LEU A 102 3.85 -1.11 -1.72
N VAL A 103 3.27 -1.76 -0.70
CA VAL A 103 1.95 -2.38 -0.80
C VAL A 103 0.89 -1.33 -1.10
N LEU A 104 0.91 -0.18 -0.39
CA LEU A 104 -0.02 0.92 -0.65
C LEU A 104 0.12 1.48 -2.06
N LEU A 105 1.35 1.70 -2.53
CA LEU A 105 1.64 2.17 -3.89
C LEU A 105 1.10 1.17 -4.92
N ALA A 106 1.37 -0.12 -4.75
CA ALA A 106 0.92 -1.18 -5.65
C ALA A 106 -0.61 -1.23 -5.77
N VAL A 107 -1.36 -0.91 -4.69
CA VAL A 107 -2.83 -0.89 -4.71
C VAL A 107 -3.44 0.49 -4.99
N ARG A 108 -2.63 1.56 -5.09
CA ARG A 108 -3.08 2.95 -5.31
C ARG A 108 -3.49 3.19 -6.77
N GLY A 109 -2.90 2.48 -7.74
CA GLY A 109 -3.08 2.74 -9.17
C GLY A 109 -3.82 1.65 -9.94
N ARG A 110 -5.15 1.77 -10.07
CA ARG A 110 -5.93 1.30 -11.24
C ARG A 110 -7.15 2.16 -11.56
N LYS A 111 -7.37 3.30 -10.87
CA LYS A 111 -8.53 4.17 -11.09
C LYS A 111 -8.24 5.44 -11.89
N ALA A 112 -6.98 5.83 -12.06
CA ALA A 112 -6.60 7.06 -12.76
C ALA A 112 -6.01 6.84 -14.17
N VAL A 113 -5.88 5.59 -14.61
CA VAL A 113 -5.22 5.21 -15.88
C VAL A 113 -6.21 4.51 -16.83
N GLN A 114 -7.49 4.43 -16.45
CA GLN A 114 -8.51 3.72 -17.23
C GLN A 114 -9.54 4.64 -17.87
N GLU A 115 -9.42 5.96 -17.67
CA GLU A 115 -10.31 6.94 -18.35
C GLU A 115 -9.65 7.66 -19.53
N ASP A 116 -8.32 7.68 -19.68
CA ASP A 116 -7.67 8.32 -20.84
C ASP A 116 -6.18 7.98 -21.00
N VAL A 117 -5.85 6.72 -21.30
CA VAL A 117 -4.45 6.35 -21.60
C VAL A 117 -4.39 5.51 -22.87
N ASP A 118 -4.26 6.21 -24.00
CA ASP A 118 -3.39 5.76 -25.09
C ASP A 118 -2.00 5.51 -24.49
N ALA A 119 -1.73 4.26 -24.09
CA ALA A 119 -0.50 3.90 -23.42
C ALA A 119 0.65 3.86 -24.44
N PRO A 120 1.77 4.58 -24.21
CA PRO A 120 2.96 4.40 -25.04
C PRO A 120 3.49 2.99 -24.80
N ASP A 121 3.74 2.28 -25.90
CA ASP A 121 3.95 0.82 -26.03
C ASP A 121 4.98 0.15 -25.09
N GLY A 122 5.81 0.91 -24.38
CA GLY A 122 6.88 0.36 -23.52
C GLY A 122 6.46 -0.05 -22.10
N ALA A 123 5.52 0.66 -21.47
CA ALA A 123 5.19 0.43 -20.06
C ALA A 123 4.31 -0.82 -19.83
N VAL A 124 3.53 -1.20 -20.84
CA VAL A 124 2.67 -2.39 -20.81
C VAL A 124 3.53 -3.67 -20.87
N GLN A 125 4.66 -3.64 -21.57
CA GLN A 125 5.54 -4.80 -21.71
C GLN A 125 6.19 -5.23 -20.38
N LEU A 126 6.52 -4.26 -19.51
CA LEU A 126 7.06 -4.52 -18.18
C LEU A 126 6.03 -5.15 -17.24
N LEU A 127 4.76 -4.76 -17.36
CA LEU A 127 3.66 -5.34 -16.58
C LEU A 127 3.26 -6.75 -17.07
N ILE A 128 3.36 -7.03 -18.37
CA ILE A 128 3.11 -8.35 -18.96
C ILE A 128 4.26 -9.33 -18.67
N MET A 129 5.52 -8.88 -18.69
CA MET A 129 6.66 -9.74 -18.37
C MET A 129 6.70 -10.18 -16.90
N VAL A 130 6.28 -9.32 -15.97
CA VAL A 130 6.30 -9.64 -14.53
C VAL A 130 5.05 -10.43 -14.09
N PHE A 131 3.94 -10.32 -14.81
CA PHE A 131 2.71 -11.06 -14.54
C PHE A 131 2.13 -11.65 -15.84
N PRO A 132 2.45 -12.91 -16.19
CA PRO A 132 1.83 -13.57 -17.34
C PRO A 132 0.39 -13.94 -16.96
N GLY A 133 -0.53 -12.99 -17.12
CA GLY A 133 -1.96 -13.24 -17.10
C GLY A 133 -2.44 -13.55 -18.52
N GLU A 134 -3.35 -14.52 -18.66
CA GLU A 134 -3.95 -14.83 -19.97
C GLU A 134 -4.57 -13.59 -20.61
N GLU A 135 -4.28 -13.40 -21.90
CA GLU A 135 -4.82 -12.36 -22.76
C GLU A 135 -6.35 -12.34 -22.68
N ARG A 136 -6.91 -11.35 -21.98
CA ARG A 136 -8.33 -11.02 -22.13
C ARG A 136 -8.46 -10.08 -23.32
N ARG A 137 -9.20 -10.53 -24.33
CA ARG A 137 -9.54 -9.77 -25.54
C ARG A 137 -10.00 -8.36 -25.17
N PRO A 138 -9.45 -7.31 -25.79
CA PRO A 138 -9.89 -5.94 -25.55
C PRO A 138 -11.37 -5.81 -25.95
N VAL A 139 -12.20 -5.38 -25.01
CA VAL A 139 -13.59 -5.02 -25.29
C VAL A 139 -13.56 -3.65 -25.97
N ILE A 140 -13.63 -3.66 -27.30
CA ILE A 140 -13.78 -2.44 -28.10
C ILE A 140 -15.19 -1.91 -27.85
N TYR A 141 -15.31 -0.81 -27.11
CA TYR A 141 -16.55 -0.04 -27.06
C TYR A 141 -16.70 0.64 -28.42
N ARG A 142 -17.66 0.16 -29.23
CA ARG A 142 -18.12 0.91 -30.40
C ARG A 142 -18.89 2.12 -29.90
N ASP A 143 -18.44 3.30 -30.30
CA ASP A 143 -19.19 4.54 -30.14
C ASP A 143 -20.63 4.35 -30.59
N HIS A 144 -21.56 4.70 -29.72
CA HIS A 144 -22.97 4.78 -30.08
C HIS A 144 -23.13 5.82 -31.20
N PRO A 145 -23.76 5.49 -32.34
CA PRO A 145 -24.01 6.48 -33.37
C PRO A 145 -25.00 7.51 -32.83
N SER A 146 -24.59 8.78 -32.86
CA SER A 146 -25.45 9.92 -32.58
C SER A 146 -26.65 9.89 -33.53
N GLY A 147 -27.84 9.89 -32.94
CA GLY A 147 -29.11 9.81 -33.67
C GLY A 147 -29.25 10.97 -34.64
N LYS A 148 -29.30 10.65 -35.93
CA LYS A 148 -29.60 11.55 -37.04
C LYS A 148 -31.05 12.03 -36.91
N SER A 149 -31.25 13.29 -36.56
CA SER A 149 -32.57 13.94 -36.54
C SER A 149 -33.16 13.94 -37.96
N ARG A 150 -34.26 13.19 -38.15
CA ARG A 150 -35.05 13.18 -39.39
C ARG A 150 -35.65 14.56 -39.63
N GLY A 151 -35.33 15.12 -40.78
CA GLY A 151 -36.07 16.23 -41.36
C GLY A 151 -37.52 15.84 -41.62
N THR A 152 -38.43 16.77 -41.34
CA THR A 152 -39.85 16.71 -41.67
C THR A 152 -40.13 17.88 -42.61
N GLY A 153 -40.38 17.57 -43.87
CA GLY A 153 -41.26 18.31 -44.78
C GLY A 153 -42.28 17.30 -45.30
N PRO A 154 -43.41 17.70 -45.91
CA PRO A 154 -43.70 18.97 -46.58
C PRO A 154 -44.50 19.99 -45.75
#